data_AF-A0A354EC28-F1
#
_entry.id   AF-A0A354EC28-F1
#
_cell.length_a   1.000
_cell.length_b   1.000
_cell.length_c   1.000
_cell.angle_alpha   90.00
_cell.angle_beta   90.00
_cell.angle_gamma   90.00
#
_symmetry.space_group_name_H-M   'P 1'
#
loop_
_entity.id
_entity.type
_entity.pdbx_description
1 polymer ?
#
loop_
_entity_poly.entity_id
_entity_poly.type
_entity_poly.pdbx_seq_one_letter_code
_entity_poly.pdbx_strand_id
1 'polypeptide(L)'
;MTLLPETAQYRAKDSVLACIALAASLMVGGQLYLIAFQGETACFNDGCSIVEGLTRVSPVVFNLFGLLFFLLVGLLALLLRVSPAAGRLLSLLLLAAMAGEGVLLAYQYHVARAWCSYCLIIFGLVVFCNLLVGLRQLFSGVVLVAAINIIFALLRFEPAVLDAQGGGLAAGTAAVRHGPMGGRGVFIIYSNDCPHCMTLLRKLPGLTDCTVRLNPVDESPPADIQGLERMAPFQPEMNRRLLGMLQIDTVPVLVVPDNGGYRIIRSELGIEAYFAANCDNIGNSTLLGRELINPEGSFLDYQQSFFAPAGEDECQVDVECDEPM
;
A
#
# COMPACT_ATOMS: atom_id res chain seq x y z
N MET A 1 23.20 34.66 -46.72
CA MET A 1 23.14 33.82 -45.51
C MET A 1 22.04 34.40 -44.63
N THR A 2 20.82 33.93 -44.84
CA THR A 2 19.58 34.51 -44.32
C THR A 2 19.40 34.14 -42.85
N LEU A 3 19.64 35.12 -41.98
CA LEU A 3 19.37 35.06 -40.53
C LEU A 3 17.85 35.18 -40.27
N LEU A 4 17.10 34.12 -40.56
CA LEU A 4 15.76 33.88 -39.99
C LEU A 4 15.60 32.38 -39.79
N PRO A 5 15.80 31.84 -38.57
CA PRO A 5 14.84 30.84 -38.09
C PRO A 5 14.63 30.71 -36.57
N GLU A 6 15.34 31.45 -35.69
CA GLU A 6 15.25 31.16 -34.24
C GLU A 6 13.85 31.41 -33.67
N THR A 7 13.19 32.52 -34.02
CA THR A 7 11.87 32.87 -33.48
C THR A 7 10.75 31.92 -33.93
N ALA A 8 10.84 31.36 -35.13
CA ALA A 8 9.89 30.37 -35.64
C ALA A 8 10.07 29.00 -34.97
N GLN A 9 11.32 28.59 -34.72
CA GLN A 9 11.65 27.33 -34.06
C GLN A 9 11.21 27.30 -32.59
N TYR A 10 11.36 28.40 -31.85
CA TYR A 10 10.83 28.52 -30.48
C TYR A 10 9.30 28.47 -30.47
N ARG A 11 8.63 29.20 -31.38
CA ARG A 11 7.15 29.20 -31.48
C ARG A 11 6.55 27.83 -31.79
N ALA A 12 7.26 26.98 -32.55
CA ALA A 12 6.83 25.61 -32.84
C ALA A 12 6.89 24.72 -31.59
N LYS A 13 7.97 24.80 -30.80
CA LYS A 13 8.12 24.02 -29.56
C LYS A 13 7.06 24.35 -28.53
N ASP A 14 6.77 25.63 -28.32
CA ASP A 14 5.75 26.09 -27.36
C ASP A 14 4.36 25.56 -27.74
N SER A 15 4.07 25.52 -29.04
CA SER A 15 2.78 25.03 -29.56
C SER A 15 2.65 23.52 -29.38
N VAL A 16 3.74 22.76 -29.60
CA VAL A 16 3.77 21.31 -29.36
C VAL A 16 3.59 21.02 -27.87
N LEU A 17 4.27 21.75 -27.00
CA LEU A 17 4.15 21.60 -25.55
C LEU A 17 2.71 21.84 -25.08
N ALA A 18 2.06 22.90 -25.57
CA ALA A 18 0.66 23.17 -25.27
C ALA A 18 -0.27 22.05 -25.76
N CYS A 19 -0.05 21.52 -26.96
CA CYS A 19 -0.86 20.41 -27.50
C CYS A 19 -0.74 19.14 -26.64
N ILE A 20 0.48 18.82 -26.18
CA ILE A 20 0.72 17.65 -25.34
C ILE A 20 0.12 17.82 -23.96
N ALA A 21 0.25 19.01 -23.37
CA ALA A 21 -0.37 19.32 -22.09
C ALA A 21 -1.90 19.23 -22.17
N LEU A 22 -2.52 19.67 -23.27
CA LEU A 22 -3.95 19.50 -23.50
C LEU A 22 -4.34 18.02 -23.71
N ALA A 23 -3.59 17.26 -24.49
CA ALA A 23 -3.83 15.84 -24.67
C ALA A 23 -3.72 15.06 -23.34
N ALA A 24 -2.70 15.37 -22.54
CA ALA A 24 -2.54 14.83 -21.19
C ALA A 24 -3.72 15.22 -20.28
N SER A 25 -4.15 16.48 -20.32
CA SER A 25 -5.31 16.95 -19.56
C SER A 25 -6.60 16.20 -19.96
N LEU A 26 -6.81 15.96 -21.25
CA LEU A 26 -7.95 15.17 -21.74
C LEU A 26 -7.88 13.71 -21.28
N MET A 27 -6.70 13.10 -21.31
CA MET A 27 -6.49 11.73 -20.84
C MET A 27 -6.78 11.63 -19.33
N VAL A 28 -6.20 12.51 -18.51
CA VAL A 28 -6.43 12.55 -17.06
C VAL A 28 -7.89 12.89 -16.73
N GLY A 29 -8.50 13.82 -17.48
CA GLY A 29 -9.92 14.15 -17.35
C GLY A 29 -10.82 12.97 -17.70
N GLY A 30 -10.46 12.18 -18.72
CA GLY A 30 -11.12 10.92 -19.06
C GLY A 30 -11.00 9.89 -17.94
N GLN A 31 -9.82 9.75 -17.32
CA GLN A 31 -9.62 8.90 -16.15
C GLN A 31 -10.52 9.34 -14.99
N LEU A 32 -10.57 10.64 -14.71
CA LEU A 32 -11.40 11.21 -13.65
C LEU A 32 -12.90 10.96 -13.90
N TYR A 33 -13.33 11.08 -15.15
CA TYR A 33 -14.70 10.75 -15.56
C TYR A 33 -15.01 9.27 -15.35
N LEU A 34 -14.12 8.36 -15.76
CA LEU A 34 -14.31 6.92 -15.54
C LEU A 34 -14.43 6.57 -14.06
N ILE A 35 -13.55 7.12 -13.21
CA ILE A 35 -13.59 6.91 -11.76
C ILE A 35 -14.92 7.41 -11.18
N ALA A 36 -15.42 8.56 -11.63
CA ALA A 36 -16.66 9.14 -11.13
C ALA A 36 -17.92 8.33 -11.50
N PHE A 37 -17.94 7.65 -12.65
CA PHE A 37 -19.12 6.94 -13.16
C PHE A 37 -19.06 5.42 -12.99
N GLN A 38 -17.87 4.81 -13.05
CA GLN A 38 -17.68 3.35 -12.98
C GLN A 38 -17.07 2.93 -11.64
N GLY A 39 -16.54 3.87 -10.85
CA GLY A 39 -15.88 3.58 -9.58
C GLY A 39 -14.49 2.94 -9.71
N GLU A 40 -14.04 2.67 -10.94
CA GLU A 40 -12.78 1.99 -11.22
C GLU A 40 -11.82 2.88 -12.02
N THR A 41 -10.52 2.70 -11.79
CA THR A 41 -9.45 3.37 -12.52
C THR A 41 -9.19 2.66 -13.85
N ALA A 42 -8.90 3.43 -14.91
CA ALA A 42 -8.51 2.85 -16.20
C ALA A 42 -7.12 2.20 -16.06
N CYS A 43 -7.09 0.88 -15.97
CA CYS A 43 -5.89 0.14 -15.65
C CYS A 43 -5.59 -0.96 -16.65
N PHE A 44 -4.43 -0.83 -17.29
CA PHE A 44 -3.95 -1.75 -18.32
C PHE A 44 -3.18 -2.94 -17.72
N ASN A 45 -2.93 -2.94 -16.42
CA ASN A 45 -2.27 -4.01 -15.70
C ASN A 45 -2.66 -4.05 -14.21
N ASP A 46 -2.42 -5.20 -13.57
CA ASP A 46 -2.74 -5.42 -12.15
C ASP A 46 -1.96 -4.48 -11.21
N GLY A 47 -0.81 -3.98 -11.66
CA GLY A 47 0.05 -3.07 -10.91
C GLY A 47 -0.64 -1.76 -10.50
N CYS A 48 -1.67 -1.33 -11.24
CA CYS A 48 -2.52 -0.24 -10.81
C CYS A 48 -3.22 -0.48 -9.47
N SER A 49 -3.88 -1.63 -9.33
CA SER A 49 -4.69 -1.94 -8.14
C SER A 49 -3.83 -2.02 -6.88
N ILE A 50 -2.60 -2.53 -7.04
CA ILE A 50 -1.59 -2.62 -5.99
C ILE A 50 -1.14 -1.21 -5.56
N VAL A 51 -0.81 -0.34 -6.51
CA VAL A 51 -0.37 1.03 -6.21
C VAL A 51 -1.51 1.87 -5.63
N GLU A 52 -2.73 1.68 -6.11
CA GLU A 52 -3.93 2.35 -5.63
C GLU A 52 -4.22 2.04 -4.16
N GLY A 53 -4.19 0.74 -3.79
CA GLY A 53 -4.42 0.30 -2.41
C GLY A 53 -3.36 0.75 -1.40
N LEU A 54 -2.20 1.22 -1.87
CA LEU A 54 -1.07 1.62 -1.04
C LEU A 54 -0.96 3.14 -0.82
N THR A 55 -1.76 3.93 -1.53
CA THR A 55 -1.74 5.39 -1.39
C THR A 55 -2.88 5.87 -0.49
N ARG A 56 -2.54 6.71 0.51
CA ARG A 56 -3.53 7.30 1.43
C ARG A 56 -4.47 8.30 0.75
N VAL A 57 -4.04 8.85 -0.38
CA VAL A 57 -4.76 9.87 -1.14
C VAL A 57 -5.60 9.17 -2.19
N SER A 58 -6.90 9.48 -2.24
CA SER A 58 -7.80 8.84 -3.21
C SER A 58 -7.36 9.07 -4.67
N PRO A 59 -7.66 8.12 -5.57
CA PRO A 59 -7.38 8.24 -7.00
C PRO A 59 -7.97 9.51 -7.61
N VAL A 60 -9.14 9.93 -7.14
CA VAL A 60 -9.82 11.16 -7.58
C VAL A 60 -8.95 12.38 -7.31
N VAL A 61 -8.38 12.49 -6.11
CA VAL A 61 -7.54 13.63 -5.73
C VAL A 61 -6.24 13.64 -6.54
N PHE A 62 -5.59 12.48 -6.71
CA PHE A 62 -4.39 12.38 -7.55
C PHE A 62 -4.65 12.81 -9.00
N ASN A 63 -5.73 12.34 -9.61
CA ASN A 63 -6.09 12.70 -10.98
C ASN A 63 -6.49 14.18 -11.10
N LEU A 64 -7.15 14.74 -10.08
CA LEU A 64 -7.47 16.17 -10.04
C LEU A 64 -6.19 17.03 -10.02
N PHE A 65 -5.20 16.66 -9.21
CA PHE A 65 -3.91 17.35 -9.20
C PHE A 65 -3.20 17.25 -10.56
N GLY A 66 -3.18 16.06 -11.17
CA GLY A 66 -2.63 15.86 -12.51
C GLY A 66 -3.32 16.72 -13.58
N LEU A 67 -4.65 16.80 -13.53
CA LEU A 67 -5.44 17.60 -14.45
C LEU A 67 -5.11 19.10 -14.32
N LEU A 68 -5.13 19.62 -13.09
CA LEU A 68 -4.79 21.02 -12.82
C LEU A 68 -3.36 21.34 -13.24
N PHE A 69 -2.43 20.41 -12.98
CA PHE A 69 -1.04 20.54 -13.40
C PHE A 69 -0.90 20.66 -14.92
N PHE A 70 -1.47 19.75 -15.70
CA PHE A 70 -1.33 19.80 -17.16
C PHE A 70 -2.07 20.99 -17.78
N LEU A 71 -3.20 21.41 -17.23
CA LEU A 71 -3.87 22.64 -17.64
C LEU A 71 -2.98 23.88 -17.38
N LEU A 72 -2.31 23.93 -16.23
CA LEU A 72 -1.40 25.03 -15.89
C LEU A 72 -0.17 25.04 -16.79
N VAL A 73 0.41 23.88 -17.10
CA VAL A 73 1.50 23.74 -18.08
C VAL A 73 1.08 24.24 -19.46
N GLY A 74 -0.11 23.84 -19.93
CA GLY A 74 -0.66 24.31 -21.21
C GLY A 74 -0.88 25.82 -21.24
N LEU A 75 -1.43 26.39 -20.16
CA LEU A 75 -1.63 27.83 -20.04
C LEU A 75 -0.30 28.60 -20.05
N LEU A 76 0.70 28.15 -19.28
CA LEU A 76 2.02 28.77 -19.25
C LEU A 76 2.74 28.66 -20.59
N ALA A 77 2.58 27.54 -21.31
CA ALA A 77 3.12 27.36 -22.65
C ALA A 77 2.51 28.34 -23.66
N LEU A 78 1.23 28.69 -23.53
CA LEU A 78 0.61 29.73 -24.35
C LEU A 78 1.08 31.14 -23.96
N LEU A 79 1.26 31.39 -22.65
CA LEU A 79 1.72 32.67 -22.11
C LEU A 79 3.19 32.98 -22.40
N LEU A 80 4.01 31.97 -22.70
CA LEU A 80 5.40 32.16 -23.18
C LEU A 80 5.49 33.12 -24.37
N ARG A 81 4.46 33.14 -25.21
CA ARG A 81 4.39 34.02 -26.39
C ARG A 81 4.31 35.51 -26.02
N VAL A 82 3.87 35.81 -24.80
CA VAL A 82 3.59 37.17 -24.32
C VAL A 82 4.56 37.58 -23.22
N SER A 83 5.02 36.66 -22.38
CA SER A 83 5.87 36.96 -21.23
C SER A 83 7.04 35.98 -21.08
N PRO A 84 8.31 36.46 -21.08
CA PRO A 84 9.47 35.61 -20.82
C PRO A 84 9.52 35.11 -19.37
N ALA A 85 8.81 35.74 -18.44
CA ALA A 85 8.73 35.28 -17.05
C ALA A 85 7.97 33.94 -16.93
N ALA A 86 7.01 33.68 -17.82
CA ALA A 86 6.25 32.44 -17.85
C ALA A 86 7.16 31.22 -18.09
N GLY A 87 8.27 31.38 -18.82
CA GLY A 87 9.21 30.29 -19.09
C GLY A 87 9.96 29.83 -17.87
N ARG A 88 10.38 30.77 -17.00
CA ARG A 88 11.02 30.40 -15.72
C ARG A 88 10.06 29.65 -14.81
N LEU A 89 8.82 30.11 -14.71
CA LEU A 89 7.78 29.46 -13.91
C LEU A 89 7.45 28.06 -14.46
N LEU A 90 7.33 27.92 -15.78
CA LEU A 90 7.11 26.65 -16.46
C LEU A 90 8.25 25.66 -16.21
N SER A 91 9.50 26.10 -16.34
CA SER A 91 10.68 25.26 -16.04
C SER A 91 10.68 24.80 -14.57
N LEU A 92 10.36 25.68 -13.62
CA LEU A 92 10.28 25.31 -12.21
C LEU A 92 9.15 24.32 -11.94
N LEU A 93 7.97 24.56 -12.52
CA LEU A 93 6.80 23.69 -12.40
C LEU A 93 7.08 22.28 -12.95
N LEU A 94 7.75 22.18 -14.09
CA LEU A 94 8.12 20.91 -14.71
C LEU A 94 9.22 20.15 -13.95
N LEU A 95 10.17 20.85 -13.30
CA LEU A 95 11.13 20.21 -12.39
C LEU A 95 10.46 19.73 -11.11
N ALA A 96 9.53 20.50 -10.55
CA ALA A 96 8.74 20.07 -9.40
C ALA A 96 7.93 18.81 -9.73
N ALA A 97 7.35 18.73 -10.93
CA ALA A 97 6.69 17.52 -11.41
C ALA A 97 7.65 16.34 -11.59
N MET A 98 8.86 16.55 -12.14
CA MET A 98 9.89 15.51 -12.18
C MET A 98 10.26 15.00 -10.79
N ALA A 99 10.30 15.87 -9.79
CA ALA A 99 10.54 15.49 -8.40
C ALA A 99 9.39 14.62 -7.86
N GLY A 100 8.15 15.08 -8.04
CA GLY A 100 6.96 14.37 -7.58
C GLY A 100 6.83 12.98 -8.22
N GLU A 101 6.92 12.92 -9.55
CA GLU A 101 6.91 11.65 -10.28
C GLU A 101 8.13 10.77 -9.94
N GLY A 102 9.29 11.38 -9.65
CA GLY A 102 10.46 10.66 -9.16
C GLY A 102 10.22 9.95 -7.85
N VAL A 103 9.49 10.58 -6.91
CA VAL A 103 9.06 9.94 -5.66
C VAL A 103 8.07 8.81 -5.94
N LEU A 104 7.07 9.03 -6.80
CA LEU A 104 6.10 7.99 -7.17
C LEU A 104 6.75 6.80 -7.87
N LEU A 105 7.75 7.04 -8.71
CA LEU A 105 8.53 6.00 -9.38
C LEU A 105 9.39 5.23 -8.38
N ALA A 106 10.08 5.93 -7.48
CA ALA A 106 10.89 5.30 -6.44
C ALA A 106 10.02 4.46 -5.49
N TYR A 107 8.82 4.95 -5.16
CA TYR A 107 7.84 4.19 -4.37
C TYR A 107 7.41 2.90 -5.09
N GLN A 108 7.06 2.98 -6.37
CA GLN A 108 6.68 1.81 -7.18
C GLN A 108 7.80 0.76 -7.25
N TYR A 109 9.04 1.20 -7.42
CA TYR A 109 10.19 0.32 -7.53
C TYR A 109 10.63 -0.28 -6.19
N HIS A 110 10.81 0.55 -5.16
CA HIS A 110 11.39 0.14 -3.87
C HIS A 110 10.36 -0.42 -2.89
N VAL A 111 9.14 0.15 -2.86
CA VAL A 111 8.13 -0.16 -1.83
C VAL A 111 7.05 -1.07 -2.39
N ALA A 112 6.32 -0.63 -3.40
CA ALA A 112 5.18 -1.39 -3.94
C ALA A 112 5.61 -2.63 -4.72
N ARG A 113 6.84 -2.65 -5.26
CA ARG A 113 7.37 -3.71 -6.16
C ARG A 113 6.42 -4.03 -7.32
N ALA A 114 5.66 -3.05 -7.76
CA ALA A 114 4.64 -3.15 -8.78
C ALA A 114 4.65 -1.90 -9.66
N TRP A 115 4.42 -2.09 -10.96
CA TRP A 115 4.47 -1.03 -11.95
C TRP A 115 3.07 -0.64 -12.39
N CYS A 116 2.63 0.57 -12.05
CA CYS A 116 1.37 1.11 -12.56
C CYS A 116 1.59 1.71 -13.95
N SER A 117 0.99 1.08 -14.96
CA SER A 117 1.08 1.52 -16.35
C SER A 117 0.62 2.97 -16.54
N TYR A 118 -0.46 3.38 -15.89
CA TYR A 118 -0.97 4.74 -15.93
C TYR A 118 0.04 5.75 -15.36
N CYS A 119 0.59 5.51 -14.18
CA CYS A 119 1.60 6.38 -13.57
C CYS A 119 2.85 6.51 -14.45
N LEU A 120 3.28 5.42 -15.11
CA LEU A 120 4.41 5.45 -16.04
C LEU A 120 4.13 6.29 -17.29
N ILE A 121 2.88 6.29 -17.79
CA ILE A 121 2.47 7.17 -18.89
C ILE A 121 2.54 8.64 -18.44
N ILE A 122 2.04 8.97 -17.25
CA ILE A 122 2.10 10.33 -16.71
C ILE A 122 3.55 10.78 -16.52
N PHE A 123 4.39 9.95 -15.91
CA PHE A 123 5.83 10.21 -15.80
C PHE A 123 6.47 10.44 -17.18
N GLY A 124 6.16 9.59 -18.17
CA GLY A 124 6.65 9.73 -19.54
C GLY A 124 6.24 11.07 -20.18
N LEU A 125 5.00 11.52 -19.96
CA LEU A 125 4.53 12.82 -20.43
C LEU A 125 5.28 13.97 -19.77
N VAL A 126 5.55 13.90 -18.46
CA VAL A 126 6.33 14.92 -17.74
C VAL A 126 7.78 14.96 -18.24
N VAL A 127 8.40 13.81 -18.47
CA VAL A 127 9.75 13.70 -19.06
C VAL A 127 9.77 14.33 -20.45
N PHE A 128 8.77 14.03 -21.28
CA PHE A 128 8.68 14.59 -22.63
C PHE A 128 8.49 16.11 -22.61
N CYS A 129 7.65 16.64 -21.72
CA CYS A 129 7.49 18.08 -21.52
C CYS A 129 8.81 18.76 -21.12
N ASN A 130 9.59 18.15 -20.22
CA ASN A 130 10.92 18.66 -19.84
C ASN A 130 11.91 18.63 -21.01
N LEU A 131 11.86 17.58 -21.85
CA LEU A 131 12.67 17.50 -23.07
C LEU A 131 12.34 18.62 -24.07
N LEU A 132 11.05 18.95 -24.26
CA LEU A 132 10.62 20.03 -25.15
C LEU A 132 11.09 21.42 -24.69
N VAL A 133 11.18 21.64 -23.38
CA VAL A 133 11.77 22.85 -22.81
C VAL A 133 13.29 22.89 -23.07
N GLY A 134 13.97 21.75 -22.96
CA GLY A 134 15.34 21.59 -23.46
C GLY A 134 16.13 20.47 -22.81
N LEU A 135 17.23 20.06 -23.45
CA LEU A 135 18.04 18.93 -22.97
C LEU A 135 18.68 19.19 -21.59
N ARG A 136 19.06 20.45 -21.31
CA ARG A 136 19.61 20.85 -20.00
C ARG A 136 18.56 20.69 -18.88
N GLN A 137 17.32 21.07 -19.16
CA GLN A 137 16.19 20.90 -18.26
C GLN A 137 15.93 19.41 -17.98
N LEU A 138 15.90 18.59 -19.03
CA LEU A 138 15.76 17.13 -18.89
C LEU A 138 16.88 16.54 -18.02
N PHE A 139 18.14 16.91 -18.26
CA PHE A 139 19.26 16.42 -17.47
C PHE A 139 19.12 16.79 -15.99
N SER A 140 18.73 18.03 -15.68
CA SER A 140 18.43 18.44 -14.30
C SER A 140 17.31 17.61 -13.66
N GLY A 141 16.25 17.30 -14.41
CA GLY A 141 15.17 16.41 -13.95
C GLY A 141 15.65 14.97 -13.71
N VAL A 142 16.48 14.42 -14.59
CA VAL A 142 17.03 13.06 -14.45
C VAL A 142 17.94 12.97 -13.22
N VAL A 143 18.81 13.95 -12.99
CA VAL A 143 19.66 14.01 -11.79
C VAL A 143 18.80 14.03 -10.52
N LEU A 144 17.69 14.77 -10.53
CA LEU A 144 16.76 14.84 -9.40
C LEU A 144 16.09 13.49 -9.13
N VAL A 145 15.56 12.83 -10.17
CA VAL A 145 14.95 11.49 -10.06
C VAL A 145 15.97 10.46 -9.57
N ALA A 146 17.21 10.50 -10.08
CA ALA A 146 18.28 9.61 -9.65
C ALA A 146 18.62 9.82 -8.17
N ALA A 147 18.74 11.07 -7.71
CA ALA A 147 18.99 11.39 -6.31
C ALA A 147 17.87 10.86 -5.40
N ILE A 148 16.60 11.01 -5.79
CA ILE A 148 15.45 10.48 -5.05
C ILE A 148 15.52 8.95 -4.97
N ASN A 149 15.82 8.26 -6.07
CA ASN A 149 15.94 6.80 -6.08
C ASN A 149 17.12 6.33 -5.22
N ILE A 150 18.25 7.03 -5.22
CA ILE A 150 19.38 6.72 -4.33
C ILE A 150 18.94 6.86 -2.87
N ILE A 151 18.26 7.94 -2.51
CA ILE A 151 17.74 8.13 -1.15
C ILE A 151 16.79 6.99 -0.78
N PHE A 152 15.85 6.64 -1.66
CA PHE A 152 14.94 5.52 -1.42
C PHE A 152 15.66 4.16 -1.32
N ALA A 153 16.74 3.96 -2.06
CA ALA A 153 17.56 2.74 -1.97
C ALA A 153 18.34 2.66 -0.65
N LEU A 154 18.74 3.82 -0.09
CA LEU A 154 19.40 3.91 1.20
C LEU A 154 18.42 3.76 2.38
N LEU A 155 17.16 4.17 2.17
CA LEU A 155 16.10 4.01 3.15
C LEU A 155 15.60 2.56 3.14
N ARG A 156 15.50 1.97 4.34
CA ARG A 156 14.84 0.68 4.51
C ARG A 156 13.35 0.91 4.67
N PHE A 157 12.61 0.69 3.59
CA PHE A 157 11.15 0.55 3.62
C PHE A 157 10.79 -0.91 3.86
N GLU A 158 11.31 -1.52 4.93
CA GLU A 158 10.67 -2.71 5.46
C GLU A 158 9.31 -2.24 6.02
N PRO A 159 8.16 -2.70 5.51
CA PRO A 159 6.98 -2.68 6.36
C PRO A 159 7.38 -3.53 7.55
N ALA A 160 7.21 -3.02 8.75
CA ALA A 160 7.68 -3.66 9.98
C ALA A 160 7.06 -5.04 10.27
N VAL A 161 6.31 -5.56 9.30
CA VAL A 161 5.64 -6.85 9.26
C VAL A 161 6.37 -7.84 8.33
N LEU A 162 7.22 -7.42 7.38
CA LEU A 162 7.84 -8.30 6.36
C LEU A 162 9.16 -8.98 6.74
N ASP A 163 9.75 -8.70 7.91
CA ASP A 163 10.93 -9.47 8.38
C ASP A 163 10.53 -10.85 8.97
N ALA A 164 9.37 -11.41 8.60
CA ALA A 164 8.87 -12.70 9.09
C ALA A 164 9.69 -13.93 8.62
N GLN A 165 10.82 -13.73 7.93
CA GLN A 165 11.76 -14.82 7.59
C GLN A 165 13.15 -14.67 8.23
N GLY A 166 13.42 -13.59 8.99
CA GLY A 166 14.73 -13.39 9.61
C GLY A 166 14.75 -12.61 10.93
N GLY A 167 13.73 -11.81 11.26
CA GLY A 167 13.77 -10.95 12.46
C GLY A 167 12.46 -10.29 12.93
N GLY A 168 11.33 -10.51 12.25
CA GLY A 168 10.01 -9.88 12.47
C GLY A 168 9.05 -10.72 13.33
N LEU A 169 7.75 -10.84 12.98
CA LEU A 169 6.79 -11.65 13.74
C LEU A 169 7.30 -13.07 14.05
N ALA A 170 8.06 -13.68 13.13
CA ALA A 170 8.65 -15.00 13.38
C ALA A 170 9.67 -15.01 14.55
N ALA A 171 10.40 -13.92 14.78
CA ALA A 171 11.28 -13.78 15.94
C ALA A 171 10.49 -13.59 17.25
N GLY A 172 9.27 -13.06 17.16
CA GLY A 172 8.32 -12.99 18.27
C GLY A 172 7.53 -14.28 18.51
N THR A 173 7.71 -15.32 17.68
CA THR A 173 7.01 -16.60 17.83
C THR A 173 7.64 -17.45 18.92
N ALA A 174 6.88 -17.71 19.99
CA ALA A 174 7.29 -18.57 21.11
C ALA A 174 6.95 -20.05 20.90
N ALA A 175 5.94 -20.35 20.07
CA ALA A 175 5.59 -21.71 19.72
C ALA A 175 4.82 -21.80 18.40
N VAL A 176 4.82 -22.99 17.80
CA VAL A 176 4.14 -23.26 16.53
C VAL A 176 3.29 -24.52 16.66
N ARG A 177 2.03 -24.44 16.24
CA ARG A 177 1.22 -25.61 15.89
C ARG A 177 1.34 -25.82 14.38
N HIS A 178 1.85 -26.97 13.96
CA HIS A 178 1.94 -27.30 12.54
C HIS A 178 0.59 -27.79 12.00
N GLY A 179 0.21 -27.24 10.85
CA GLY A 179 -0.83 -27.80 9.98
C GLY A 179 -0.20 -28.74 8.92
N PRO A 180 -1.00 -29.25 7.98
CA PRO A 180 -0.52 -30.03 6.85
C PRO A 180 0.50 -29.25 6.03
N MET A 181 1.42 -29.98 5.40
CA MET A 181 2.42 -29.42 4.48
C MET A 181 1.73 -28.59 3.39
N GLY A 182 2.03 -27.28 3.34
CA GLY A 182 1.40 -26.33 2.40
C GLY A 182 0.12 -25.66 2.91
N GLY A 183 -0.28 -25.90 4.16
CA GLY A 183 -1.38 -25.20 4.83
C GLY A 183 -1.09 -23.70 5.05
N ARG A 184 -2.15 -22.92 5.28
CA ARG A 184 -2.03 -21.47 5.49
C ARG A 184 -1.35 -21.19 6.83
N GLY A 185 -0.32 -20.34 6.81
CA GLY A 185 0.39 -19.90 8.01
C GLY A 185 -0.23 -18.62 8.57
N VAL A 186 -0.52 -18.59 9.87
CA VAL A 186 -1.09 -17.41 10.56
C VAL A 186 -0.34 -17.15 11.87
N PHE A 187 -0.35 -15.90 12.35
CA PHE A 187 0.22 -15.52 13.63
C PHE A 187 -0.88 -15.02 14.56
N ILE A 188 -0.90 -15.48 15.80
CA ILE A 188 -1.79 -14.95 16.83
C ILE A 188 -0.97 -14.25 17.91
N ILE A 189 -1.25 -12.97 18.12
CA ILE A 189 -0.69 -12.15 19.17
C ILE A 189 -1.64 -12.17 20.36
N TYR A 190 -1.12 -12.53 21.53
CA TYR A 190 -1.94 -12.83 22.71
C TYR A 190 -1.20 -12.53 24.02
N SER A 191 -1.94 -12.46 25.13
CA SER A 191 -1.40 -12.40 26.50
C SER A 191 -1.90 -13.59 27.33
N ASN A 192 -1.06 -14.08 28.25
CA ASN A 192 -1.42 -15.14 29.21
C ASN A 192 -2.51 -14.69 30.21
N ASP A 193 -2.58 -13.38 30.50
CA ASP A 193 -3.54 -12.80 31.44
C ASP A 193 -4.91 -12.51 30.81
N CYS A 194 -5.04 -12.67 29.49
CA CYS A 194 -6.28 -12.41 28.78
C CYS A 194 -7.15 -13.68 28.67
N PRO A 195 -8.37 -13.72 29.25
CA PRO A 195 -9.23 -14.89 29.19
C PRO A 195 -9.65 -15.25 27.75
N HIS A 196 -9.94 -14.25 26.92
CA HIS A 196 -10.29 -14.43 25.50
C HIS A 196 -9.17 -15.10 24.70
N CYS A 197 -7.92 -14.68 24.96
CA CYS A 197 -6.74 -15.32 24.38
C CYS A 197 -6.68 -16.81 24.77
N MET A 198 -6.88 -17.12 26.06
CA MET A 198 -6.82 -18.50 26.54
C MET A 198 -7.94 -19.37 25.99
N THR A 199 -9.13 -18.83 25.78
CA THR A 199 -10.24 -19.55 25.12
C THR A 199 -9.86 -19.95 23.69
N LEU A 200 -9.30 -19.02 22.91
CA LEU A 200 -8.81 -19.30 21.55
C LEU A 200 -7.69 -20.35 21.55
N LEU A 201 -6.69 -20.20 22.42
CA LEU A 201 -5.55 -21.11 22.46
C LEU A 201 -5.94 -22.56 22.77
N ARG A 202 -6.94 -22.76 23.64
CA ARG A 202 -7.46 -24.10 23.96
C ARG A 202 -8.24 -24.75 22.82
N LYS A 203 -8.72 -23.97 21.84
CA LYS A 203 -9.39 -24.48 20.62
C LYS A 203 -8.40 -24.90 19.54
N LEU A 204 -7.15 -24.42 19.59
CA LEU A 204 -6.11 -24.73 18.59
C LEU A 204 -5.92 -26.23 18.33
N PRO A 205 -5.91 -27.15 19.34
CA PRO A 205 -5.87 -28.60 19.13
C PRO A 205 -6.83 -29.12 18.05
N GLY A 206 -7.99 -28.48 17.87
CA GLY A 206 -9.01 -28.86 16.88
C GLY A 206 -8.76 -28.41 15.44
N LEU A 207 -7.87 -27.43 15.19
CA LEU A 207 -7.67 -26.83 13.86
C LEU A 207 -6.79 -27.70 12.97
N THR A 208 -7.32 -28.34 11.92
CA THR A 208 -6.53 -29.30 11.15
C THR A 208 -5.74 -28.69 9.99
N ASP A 209 -6.14 -27.55 9.43
CA ASP A 209 -5.64 -27.12 8.12
C ASP A 209 -4.70 -25.90 8.12
N CYS A 210 -4.43 -25.35 9.31
CA CYS A 210 -3.63 -24.13 9.47
C CYS A 210 -2.39 -24.36 10.35
N THR A 211 -1.28 -23.75 9.94
CA THR A 211 -0.09 -23.61 10.77
C THR A 211 -0.25 -22.33 11.59
N VAL A 212 -0.35 -22.46 12.90
CA VAL A 212 -0.59 -21.33 13.82
C VAL A 212 0.67 -21.04 14.61
N ARG A 213 1.18 -19.81 14.48
CA ARG A 213 2.34 -19.29 15.22
C ARG A 213 1.87 -18.45 16.39
N LEU A 214 2.36 -18.78 17.58
CA LEU A 214 2.00 -18.17 18.84
C LEU A 214 2.99 -17.08 19.22
N ASN A 215 2.49 -15.85 19.30
CA ASN A 215 3.28 -14.64 19.50
C ASN A 215 2.85 -13.94 20.80
N PRO A 216 3.33 -14.39 21.97
CA PRO A 216 2.96 -13.74 23.22
C PRO A 216 3.52 -12.31 23.31
N VAL A 217 2.78 -11.42 23.96
CA VAL A 217 3.29 -10.08 24.32
C VAL A 217 4.22 -10.11 25.53
N ASP A 218 4.12 -11.12 26.39
CA ASP A 218 4.93 -11.24 27.61
C ASP A 218 5.57 -12.64 27.69
N GLU A 219 4.87 -13.58 28.29
CA GLU A 219 5.40 -14.89 28.67
C GLU A 219 5.13 -15.97 27.60
N SER A 220 5.95 -17.03 27.61
CA SER A 220 5.77 -18.19 26.73
C SER A 220 4.37 -18.84 26.91
N PRO A 221 3.82 -19.52 25.90
CA PRO A 221 2.51 -20.15 26.01
C PRO A 221 2.41 -21.13 27.19
N PRO A 222 1.25 -21.21 27.87
CA PRO A 222 1.02 -22.16 28.95
C PRO A 222 1.37 -23.60 28.58
N ALA A 223 1.82 -24.39 29.56
CA ALA A 223 2.28 -25.76 29.36
C ALA A 223 1.14 -26.76 29.04
N ASP A 224 -0.11 -26.38 29.33
CA ASP A 224 -1.31 -27.21 29.17
C ASP A 224 -1.84 -27.25 27.72
N ILE A 225 -1.36 -26.38 26.83
CA ILE A 225 -1.76 -26.38 25.42
C ILE A 225 -1.00 -27.47 24.65
N GLN A 226 -1.73 -28.47 24.17
CA GLN A 226 -1.17 -29.63 23.46
C GLN A 226 -0.85 -29.31 21.99
N GLY A 227 0.11 -30.04 21.42
CA GLY A 227 0.45 -29.98 19.98
C GLY A 227 1.28 -28.78 19.56
N LEU A 228 1.96 -28.12 20.51
CA LEU A 228 2.84 -26.98 20.26
C LEU A 228 4.31 -27.40 20.22
N GLU A 229 5.02 -27.03 19.15
CA GLU A 229 6.48 -27.02 19.10
C GLU A 229 6.99 -25.69 19.64
N ARG A 230 7.74 -25.71 20.74
CA ARG A 230 8.25 -24.50 21.38
C ARG A 230 9.52 -24.00 20.70
N MET A 231 9.56 -22.71 20.43
CA MET A 231 10.69 -22.03 19.82
C MET A 231 11.40 -21.19 20.88
N ALA A 232 12.67 -21.48 21.16
CA ALA A 232 13.52 -20.69 22.04
C ALA A 232 14.86 -20.43 21.33
N PRO A 233 15.39 -19.18 21.35
CA PRO A 233 14.85 -17.97 21.98
C PRO A 233 13.77 -17.24 21.14
N PHE A 234 12.83 -16.55 21.81
CA PHE A 234 11.83 -15.65 21.18
C PHE A 234 11.91 -14.24 21.78
N GLN A 235 11.41 -13.23 21.05
CA GLN A 235 11.49 -11.81 21.43
C GLN A 235 10.08 -11.18 21.51
N PRO A 236 9.45 -11.15 22.70
CA PRO A 236 8.09 -10.60 22.87
C PRO A 236 7.99 -9.11 22.48
N GLU A 237 9.08 -8.35 22.63
CA GLU A 237 9.13 -6.92 22.26
C GLU A 237 8.82 -6.67 20.78
N MET A 238 9.11 -7.62 19.90
CA MET A 238 8.76 -7.49 18.47
C MET A 238 7.25 -7.50 18.27
N ASN A 239 6.52 -8.25 19.11
CA ASN A 239 5.05 -8.32 19.05
C ASN A 239 4.43 -7.02 19.58
N ARG A 240 4.92 -6.50 20.73
CA ARG A 240 4.45 -5.21 21.28
C ARG A 240 4.72 -4.05 20.33
N ARG A 241 5.91 -4.01 19.72
CA ARG A 241 6.26 -2.98 18.74
C ARG A 241 5.33 -3.00 17.53
N LEU A 242 4.99 -4.19 17.02
CA LEU A 242 4.03 -4.33 15.92
C LEU A 242 2.64 -3.81 16.29
N LEU A 243 2.15 -4.17 17.47
CA LEU A 243 0.88 -3.66 17.99
C LEU A 243 0.89 -2.12 18.05
N GLY A 244 1.96 -1.52 18.58
CA GLY A 244 2.14 -0.06 18.65
C GLY A 244 2.15 0.62 17.28
N MET A 245 2.88 0.06 16.30
CA MET A 245 2.91 0.60 14.94
C MET A 245 1.55 0.52 14.24
N LEU A 246 0.74 -0.49 14.55
CA LEU A 246 -0.61 -0.66 14.03
C LEU A 246 -1.68 0.11 14.84
N GLN A 247 -1.27 0.80 15.91
CA GLN A 247 -2.17 1.46 16.87
C GLN A 247 -3.23 0.49 17.40
N ILE A 248 -2.78 -0.71 17.77
CA ILE A 248 -3.59 -1.74 18.40
C ILE A 248 -3.10 -1.87 19.83
N ASP A 249 -3.97 -1.54 20.77
CA ASP A 249 -3.74 -1.64 22.21
C ASP A 249 -4.49 -2.83 22.82
N THR A 250 -5.10 -3.68 22.01
CA THR A 250 -5.90 -4.83 22.45
C THR A 250 -5.44 -6.17 21.88
N VAL A 251 -5.67 -7.25 22.64
CA VAL A 251 -5.49 -8.65 22.25
C VAL A 251 -6.76 -9.44 22.58
N PRO A 252 -7.08 -10.56 21.89
CA PRO A 252 -6.28 -11.26 20.87
C PRO A 252 -6.30 -10.59 19.49
N VAL A 253 -5.20 -10.76 18.75
CA VAL A 253 -5.07 -10.29 17.35
C VAL A 253 -4.55 -11.42 16.48
N LEU A 254 -5.22 -11.68 15.37
CA LEU A 254 -4.76 -12.60 14.33
C LEU A 254 -4.20 -11.82 13.14
N VAL A 255 -2.99 -12.19 12.74
CA VAL A 255 -2.28 -11.64 11.58
C VAL A 255 -2.22 -12.71 10.51
N VAL A 256 -2.94 -12.47 9.41
CA VAL A 256 -3.08 -13.38 8.27
C VAL A 256 -2.28 -12.82 7.10
N PRO A 257 -1.22 -13.50 6.61
CA PRO A 257 -0.55 -13.12 5.38
C PRO A 257 -1.51 -13.19 4.19
N ASP A 258 -1.62 -12.12 3.40
CA ASP A 258 -2.54 -12.03 2.24
C ASP A 258 -1.92 -11.18 1.12
N ASN A 259 -1.81 -11.74 -0.09
CA ASN A 259 -1.39 -11.07 -1.34
C ASN A 259 -0.27 -10.01 -1.22
N GLY A 260 0.82 -10.35 -0.51
CA GLY A 260 1.97 -9.45 -0.34
C GLY A 260 1.86 -8.45 0.82
N GLY A 261 0.79 -8.53 1.61
CA GLY A 261 0.57 -7.79 2.85
C GLY A 261 0.02 -8.67 3.97
N TYR A 262 -0.62 -8.03 4.95
CA TYR A 262 -1.21 -8.70 6.10
C TYR A 262 -2.62 -8.19 6.36
N ARG A 263 -3.54 -9.12 6.62
CA ARG A 263 -4.87 -8.84 7.13
C ARG A 263 -4.89 -9.04 8.64
N ILE A 264 -5.38 -8.02 9.35
CA ILE A 264 -5.48 -8.02 10.80
C ILE A 264 -6.93 -8.29 11.20
N ILE A 265 -7.13 -9.27 12.07
CA ILE A 265 -8.44 -9.63 12.63
C ILE A 265 -8.34 -9.48 14.15
N ARG A 266 -9.25 -8.70 14.74
CA ARG A 266 -9.32 -8.45 16.18
C ARG A 266 -10.52 -9.21 16.77
N SER A 267 -10.57 -9.28 18.11
CA SER A 267 -11.59 -9.96 18.93
C SER A 267 -11.57 -11.49 18.86
N GLU A 268 -12.05 -12.13 19.92
CA GLU A 268 -12.27 -13.59 19.97
C GLU A 268 -13.17 -14.06 18.82
N LEU A 269 -14.36 -13.46 18.68
CA LEU A 269 -15.37 -13.86 17.69
C LEU A 269 -14.86 -13.75 16.24
N GLY A 270 -14.15 -12.68 15.91
CA GLY A 270 -13.59 -12.49 14.56
C GLY A 270 -12.55 -13.55 14.20
N ILE A 271 -11.71 -13.91 15.16
CA ILE A 271 -10.68 -14.94 14.99
C ILE A 271 -11.30 -16.33 14.85
N GLU A 272 -12.34 -16.63 15.64
CA GLU A 272 -13.08 -17.89 15.53
C GLU A 272 -13.79 -18.03 14.18
N ALA A 273 -14.46 -16.97 13.73
CA ALA A 273 -15.09 -16.97 12.40
C ALA A 273 -14.07 -17.21 11.29
N TYR A 274 -12.86 -16.65 11.41
CA TYR A 274 -11.78 -16.90 10.46
C TYR A 274 -11.34 -18.36 10.49
N PHE A 275 -11.09 -18.94 11.67
CA PHE A 275 -10.67 -20.34 11.80
C PHE A 275 -11.74 -21.30 11.28
N ALA A 276 -13.01 -21.08 11.61
CA ALA A 276 -14.10 -21.90 11.12
C ALA A 276 -14.21 -21.90 9.58
N ALA A 277 -14.00 -20.73 8.95
CA ALA A 277 -14.10 -20.61 7.50
C ALA A 277 -12.85 -21.07 6.73
N ASN A 278 -11.68 -21.11 7.37
CA ASN A 278 -10.40 -21.26 6.65
C ASN A 278 -9.47 -22.36 7.20
N CYS A 279 -9.73 -22.89 8.39
CA CYS A 279 -8.84 -23.80 9.11
C CYS A 279 -9.56 -25.07 9.63
N ASP A 280 -10.89 -25.07 9.70
CA ASP A 280 -11.71 -26.22 10.09
C ASP A 280 -12.23 -26.97 8.87
N ASN A 281 -11.86 -28.25 8.76
CA ASN A 281 -12.35 -29.15 7.72
C ASN A 281 -13.47 -30.02 8.29
N ILE A 282 -14.68 -29.47 8.47
CA ILE A 282 -15.88 -30.32 8.47
C ILE A 282 -16.15 -30.61 6.99
N GLY A 283 -15.70 -31.79 6.55
CA GLY A 283 -15.59 -32.17 5.15
C GLY A 283 -16.79 -31.84 4.28
N ASN A 284 -16.52 -31.13 3.18
CA ASN A 284 -17.13 -31.36 1.87
C ASN A 284 -16.32 -30.61 0.79
N SER A 285 -15.10 -31.07 0.51
CA SER A 285 -14.54 -30.92 -0.83
C SER A 285 -15.07 -32.03 -1.73
N THR A 286 -16.37 -32.01 -2.00
CA THR A 286 -16.89 -32.55 -3.26
C THR A 286 -16.88 -31.41 -4.27
N LEU A 287 -16.08 -31.60 -5.31
CA LEU A 287 -16.19 -30.90 -6.58
C LEU A 287 -17.64 -31.05 -7.11
N LEU A 288 -18.52 -30.10 -6.80
CA LEU A 288 -19.75 -29.79 -7.56
C LEU A 288 -20.49 -28.65 -6.85
N GLY A 289 -20.54 -27.47 -7.47
CA GLY A 289 -21.34 -26.36 -6.96
C GLY A 289 -20.82 -24.98 -7.32
N ARG A 290 -20.52 -24.74 -8.59
CA ARG A 290 -20.52 -23.39 -9.14
C ARG A 290 -21.98 -22.96 -9.25
N GLU A 291 -22.58 -22.50 -8.15
CA GLU A 291 -23.84 -21.76 -8.19
C GLU A 291 -23.68 -20.42 -7.49
N LEU A 292 -23.95 -19.41 -8.30
CA LEU A 292 -24.12 -17.99 -8.00
C LEU A 292 -24.98 -17.79 -6.76
N ILE A 293 -24.40 -17.18 -5.72
CA ILE A 293 -25.16 -16.35 -4.80
C ILE A 293 -24.61 -14.93 -4.94
N ASN A 294 -25.32 -14.14 -5.74
CA ASN A 294 -25.30 -12.69 -5.68
C ASN A 294 -25.77 -12.26 -4.28
N PRO A 295 -25.05 -11.38 -3.57
CA PRO A 295 -25.68 -10.44 -2.66
C PRO A 295 -25.86 -9.12 -3.40
N GLU A 296 -27.00 -8.95 -4.07
CA GLU A 296 -27.55 -7.62 -4.24
C GLU A 296 -28.00 -7.13 -2.86
N GLY A 297 -27.50 -5.96 -2.47
CA GLY A 297 -28.26 -5.03 -1.62
C GLY A 297 -27.89 -4.95 -0.14
N SER A 298 -26.72 -4.37 0.16
CA SER A 298 -26.61 -3.34 1.22
C SER A 298 -25.22 -2.70 1.18
N PHE A 299 -25.07 -1.76 0.25
CA PHE A 299 -23.93 -0.84 0.12
C PHE A 299 -24.00 0.25 1.21
N LEU A 300 -23.89 -0.14 2.49
CA LEU A 300 -23.72 0.78 3.63
C LEU A 300 -23.14 -0.01 4.81
N ASP A 301 -21.85 -0.34 4.77
CA ASP A 301 -21.07 -0.52 6.02
C ASP A 301 -19.53 -0.48 5.88
N TYR A 302 -18.99 0.00 4.75
CA TYR A 302 -17.54 -0.03 4.52
C TYR A 302 -16.75 1.10 5.21
N GLN A 303 -17.32 1.70 6.26
CA GLN A 303 -16.69 2.79 7.02
C GLN A 303 -16.71 2.60 8.56
N GLN A 304 -17.06 1.41 9.04
CA GLN A 304 -16.70 0.92 10.38
C GLN A 304 -15.71 -0.23 10.15
N SER A 305 -14.47 -0.24 10.64
CA SER A 305 -13.95 0.33 11.86
C SER A 305 -12.41 0.21 11.84
N PHE A 306 -11.69 1.28 11.51
CA PHE A 306 -10.26 1.40 11.88
C PHE A 306 -10.11 1.74 13.38
N PHE A 307 -11.21 2.16 14.02
CA PHE A 307 -11.31 2.41 15.46
C PHE A 307 -12.72 1.99 15.92
N ALA A 308 -12.97 0.68 16.05
CA ALA A 308 -14.05 0.24 16.93
C ALA A 308 -13.53 0.39 18.37
N PRO A 309 -14.32 0.93 19.32
CA PRO A 309 -13.95 0.85 20.72
C PRO A 309 -13.78 -0.63 21.10
N ALA A 310 -12.84 -0.91 22.01
CA ALA A 310 -12.63 -2.26 22.55
C ALA A 310 -13.99 -2.90 22.87
N GLY A 311 -14.33 -3.95 22.12
CA GLY A 311 -15.52 -4.74 22.39
C GLY A 311 -15.36 -5.49 23.71
N GLU A 312 -16.46 -6.03 24.25
CA GLU A 312 -16.44 -6.85 25.48
C GLU A 312 -15.57 -8.13 25.35
N ASP A 313 -15.02 -8.40 24.16
CA ASP A 313 -14.22 -9.59 23.80
C ASP A 313 -12.71 -9.28 23.60
N GLU A 314 -12.21 -8.18 24.15
CA GLU A 314 -10.83 -7.70 23.99
C GLU A 314 -10.18 -7.31 25.33
N CYS A 315 -8.89 -7.62 25.49
CA CYS A 315 -8.09 -7.22 26.65
C CYS A 315 -7.09 -6.12 26.26
N GLN A 316 -6.99 -5.05 27.05
CA GLN A 316 -5.95 -4.03 26.85
C GLN A 316 -4.56 -4.57 27.18
N VAL A 317 -3.57 -4.11 26.42
CA VAL A 317 -2.16 -4.38 26.63
C VAL A 317 -1.43 -3.05 26.75
N ASP A 318 -0.57 -2.93 27.75
CA ASP A 318 0.33 -1.79 27.89
C ASP A 318 1.35 -1.81 26.74
N VAL A 319 1.04 -1.07 25.69
CA VAL A 319 1.97 -0.78 24.60
C VAL A 319 2.55 0.59 24.88
N GLU A 320 3.78 0.64 25.39
CA GLU A 320 4.52 1.90 25.56
C GLU A 320 4.65 2.58 24.19
N CYS A 321 3.79 3.57 23.98
CA CYS A 321 3.86 4.47 22.84
C CYS A 321 4.79 5.62 23.23
N ASP A 322 6.02 5.59 22.74
CA ASP A 322 6.89 6.77 22.80
C ASP A 322 6.18 7.91 22.06
N GLU A 323 5.77 8.95 22.80
CA GLU A 323 5.26 10.17 22.20
C GLU A 323 6.36 10.76 21.30
N PRO A 324 6.07 11.04 20.02
CA PRO A 324 7.05 11.69 19.16
C PRO A 324 7.31 13.11 19.70
N MET A 325 8.53 13.36 20.15
CA MET A 325 9.04 14.71 20.47
C MET A 325 9.05 15.63 19.25
#